data_AF-A0A7H0GGA7-F1
#
_entry.id   AF-A0A7H0GGA7-F1
#
_cell.length_a   1.000
_cell.length_b   1.000
_cell.length_c   1.000
_cell.angle_alpha   90.00
_cell.angle_beta   90.00
_cell.angle_gamma   90.00
#
_symmetry.space_group_name_H-M   'P 1'
#
loop_
_entity.id
_entity.type
_entity.pdbx_description
1 polymer ?
#
loop_
_entity_poly.entity_id
_entity_poly.type
_entity_poly.pdbx_seq_one_letter_code
_entity_poly.pdbx_strand_id
1 'polypeptide(L)'
;MSGTPALSPLPDGTVFDLTSNPQLAIYRDSGNALSPSSLALRYWATDLQPALENRVPAVYPQPLDEVHSAPSRSITLKPYWNPRNSPATWQHMVNFTVDFGGASAAPDTYADYDQLLVGTLAWPDPFASIDAMRQDLRHAALNSRGQHFQIGPSVDQLKQAMSGVIARIVPSDGQVISGYASNGGNATYVAAYEASGWSGQIHASLLEPGPEKGVPNPEWGLPPRHSTAASLDSLASVDQRVILTHNGATDQGGGIPLRWQSLSLAQQAQLQSHGSSASYAQNLVQFLRGDRSLESNDPSTGFRMRRSRQGDIVHSRIWHVGKPMSGHADKGYRDFSIQHASRPPVLYVGGNDGMLHGFSARTGDELVAYVPLGAHPHLHLLAAQDYRHRYYVDGSPFTGDALIGTQWKTFLVGAMGAGGPGYFVLDATSPERFSESAASELVVMDRTDGSDPDVGHIFAAPTLDEANARRALQITRLNNGRWAVVLGNGYGSANGRPVLLIQYLDGARELIKIAATAPSPTTAGKTPMVANGLSAPQFLDVNSDGIPDAVYAGDLQGRLWKFDIAAASDQRWAVALGGAPLFTAVRNGKSQPITVAPVLRVHPEVGV
;
A
#
# COMPACT_ATOMS: atom_id res chain seq x y z
N MET A 1 -34.68 -30.71 -28.61
CA MET A 1 -35.16 -30.01 -27.40
C MET A 1 -33.92 -29.52 -26.65
N SER A 2 -33.23 -28.48 -27.12
CA SER A 2 -33.52 -27.05 -26.84
C SER A 2 -34.00 -26.84 -25.42
N GLY A 3 -33.09 -26.49 -24.53
CA GLY A 3 -33.42 -26.19 -23.14
C GLY A 3 -32.15 -25.87 -22.37
N THR A 4 -31.62 -24.66 -22.55
CA THR A 4 -31.02 -23.97 -21.40
C THR A 4 -32.02 -24.10 -20.26
N PRO A 5 -31.64 -24.59 -19.07
CA PRO A 5 -32.58 -24.72 -17.97
C PRO A 5 -33.22 -23.35 -17.76
N ALA A 6 -34.55 -23.31 -17.74
CA ALA A 6 -35.28 -22.10 -17.39
C ALA A 6 -34.67 -21.58 -16.09
N LEU A 7 -33.97 -20.45 -16.17
CA LEU A 7 -33.53 -19.79 -14.96
C LEU A 7 -34.82 -19.44 -14.22
N SER A 8 -34.91 -19.89 -12.96
CA SER A 8 -35.93 -19.36 -12.06
C SER A 8 -35.86 -17.82 -12.08
N PRO A 9 -36.96 -17.11 -11.76
CA PRO A 9 -36.90 -15.66 -11.62
C PRO A 9 -35.65 -15.28 -10.84
N LEU A 10 -34.95 -14.25 -11.30
CA LEU A 10 -33.79 -13.73 -10.58
C LEU A 10 -34.22 -13.36 -9.15
N PRO A 11 -33.30 -13.29 -8.17
CA PRO A 11 -33.66 -12.99 -6.78
C PRO A 11 -34.45 -11.68 -6.58
N ASP A 12 -34.40 -10.75 -7.53
CA ASP A 12 -35.19 -9.51 -7.56
C ASP A 12 -36.57 -9.64 -8.22
N GLY A 13 -36.96 -10.85 -8.64
CA GLY A 13 -38.21 -11.16 -9.35
C GLY A 13 -38.15 -10.96 -10.88
N THR A 14 -37.02 -10.49 -11.43
CA THR A 14 -36.89 -10.25 -12.87
C THR A 14 -36.82 -11.56 -13.65
N VAL A 15 -37.60 -11.66 -14.73
CA VAL A 15 -37.64 -12.86 -15.58
C VAL A 15 -36.45 -12.87 -16.55
N PHE A 16 -35.53 -13.81 -16.34
CA PHE A 16 -34.41 -14.08 -17.26
C PHE A 16 -34.79 -15.19 -18.25
N ASP A 17 -35.54 -14.83 -19.30
CA ASP A 17 -35.96 -15.78 -20.34
C ASP A 17 -35.17 -15.58 -21.65
N LEU A 18 -34.17 -16.44 -21.86
CA LEU A 18 -33.33 -16.46 -23.05
C LEU A 18 -34.12 -16.75 -24.34
N THR A 19 -35.31 -17.34 -24.26
CA THR A 19 -36.10 -17.73 -25.43
C THR A 19 -36.93 -16.58 -25.99
N SER A 20 -37.59 -15.81 -25.11
CA SER A 20 -38.51 -14.74 -25.53
C SER A 20 -37.89 -13.33 -25.51
N ASN A 21 -36.88 -13.07 -24.68
CA ASN A 21 -36.28 -11.74 -24.59
C ASN A 21 -35.14 -11.56 -25.63
N PRO A 22 -35.32 -10.70 -26.66
CA PRO A 22 -34.30 -10.50 -27.69
C PRO A 22 -33.04 -9.81 -27.18
N GLN A 23 -33.11 -9.11 -26.04
CA GLN A 23 -31.95 -8.45 -25.41
C GLN A 23 -30.99 -9.44 -24.75
N LEU A 24 -31.43 -10.69 -24.53
CA LEU A 24 -30.62 -11.72 -23.90
C LEU A 24 -29.83 -12.58 -24.89
N ALA A 25 -29.84 -12.25 -26.19
CA ALA A 25 -29.23 -13.07 -27.22
C ALA A 25 -27.73 -13.35 -26.97
N ILE A 26 -27.00 -12.35 -26.46
CA ILE A 26 -25.57 -12.45 -26.14
C ILE A 26 -25.24 -13.44 -25.01
N TYR A 27 -26.21 -13.81 -24.17
CA TYR A 27 -26.01 -14.75 -23.05
C TYR A 27 -26.38 -16.20 -23.42
N ARG A 28 -26.78 -16.45 -24.67
CA ARG A 28 -27.22 -17.77 -25.11
C ARG A 28 -26.01 -18.69 -25.33
N ASP A 29 -26.07 -19.88 -24.75
CA ASP A 29 -25.08 -20.94 -24.93
C ASP A 29 -25.56 -21.98 -25.97
N SER A 30 -24.62 -22.64 -26.64
CA SER A 30 -24.85 -23.53 -27.78
C SER A 30 -25.15 -25.00 -27.42
N GLY A 31 -25.14 -25.37 -26.13
CA GLY A 31 -25.90 -26.57 -25.71
C GLY A 31 -25.38 -27.48 -24.61
N ASN A 32 -24.52 -27.03 -23.68
CA ASN A 32 -24.10 -27.90 -22.57
C ASN A 32 -24.07 -27.17 -21.21
N ALA A 33 -24.80 -27.71 -20.23
CA ALA A 33 -25.00 -27.09 -18.90
C ALA A 33 -23.73 -27.08 -17.99
N LEU A 34 -22.58 -27.55 -18.49
CA LEU A 34 -21.33 -27.67 -17.75
C LEU A 34 -20.18 -26.82 -18.34
N SER A 35 -20.44 -25.93 -19.29
CA SER A 35 -19.44 -24.95 -19.76
C SER A 35 -19.10 -23.93 -18.65
N PRO A 36 -17.87 -23.41 -18.59
CA PRO A 36 -17.53 -22.24 -17.79
C PRO A 36 -18.56 -21.10 -17.92
N SER A 37 -19.06 -20.84 -19.14
CA SER A 37 -20.04 -19.78 -19.37
C SER A 37 -21.42 -20.07 -18.76
N SER A 38 -21.88 -21.31 -18.83
CA SER A 38 -23.11 -21.75 -18.17
C SER A 38 -23.00 -21.71 -16.63
N LEU A 39 -21.86 -22.12 -16.07
CA LEU A 39 -21.60 -22.05 -14.63
C LEU A 39 -21.53 -20.60 -14.13
N ALA A 40 -20.85 -19.73 -14.87
CA ALA A 40 -20.74 -18.32 -14.55
C ALA A 40 -22.11 -17.64 -14.54
N LEU A 41 -22.98 -17.92 -15.52
CA LEU A 41 -24.35 -17.41 -15.54
C LEU A 41 -25.15 -17.91 -14.34
N ARG A 42 -25.02 -19.19 -13.98
CA ARG A 42 -25.72 -19.80 -12.84
C ARG A 42 -25.32 -19.14 -11.51
N TYR A 43 -24.03 -18.98 -11.24
CA TYR A 43 -23.56 -18.35 -10.01
C TYR A 43 -23.83 -16.83 -9.96
N TRP A 44 -23.99 -16.20 -11.12
CA TRP A 44 -24.48 -14.82 -11.18
C TRP A 44 -25.98 -14.73 -10.91
N ALA A 45 -26.78 -15.64 -11.47
CA ALA A 45 -28.25 -15.61 -11.37
C ALA A 45 -28.81 -16.18 -10.05
N THR A 46 -27.96 -16.77 -9.20
CA THR A 46 -28.37 -17.40 -7.93
C THR A 46 -27.89 -16.56 -6.75
N ASP A 47 -28.75 -16.33 -5.77
CA ASP A 47 -28.31 -15.82 -4.46
C ASP A 47 -27.55 -16.93 -3.71
N LEU A 48 -26.25 -16.71 -3.53
CA LEU A 48 -25.34 -17.69 -2.93
C LEU A 48 -25.42 -17.70 -1.40
N GLN A 49 -26.03 -16.69 -0.77
CA GLN A 49 -26.15 -16.58 0.69
C GLN A 49 -27.53 -16.03 1.09
N PRO A 50 -28.64 -16.74 0.78
CA PRO A 50 -30.01 -16.23 1.00
C PRO A 50 -30.37 -16.02 2.49
N ALA A 51 -29.54 -16.50 3.42
CA ALA A 51 -29.69 -16.28 4.85
C ALA A 51 -29.13 -14.91 5.32
N LEU A 52 -28.36 -14.21 4.47
CA LEU A 52 -27.82 -12.89 4.74
C LEU A 52 -28.70 -11.82 4.10
N GLU A 53 -28.68 -10.62 4.68
CA GLU A 53 -29.34 -9.47 4.06
C GLU A 53 -28.58 -9.05 2.79
N ASN A 54 -29.30 -8.89 1.69
CA ASN A 54 -28.76 -8.50 0.40
C ASN A 54 -28.33 -7.03 0.36
N ARG A 55 -27.05 -6.79 0.67
CA ARG A 55 -26.40 -5.46 0.67
C ARG A 55 -25.40 -5.29 -0.48
N VAL A 56 -25.68 -5.89 -1.64
CA VAL A 56 -24.81 -5.77 -2.83
C VAL A 56 -25.30 -4.60 -3.68
N PRO A 57 -24.47 -3.56 -3.92
CA PRO A 57 -24.85 -2.44 -4.76
C PRO A 57 -24.90 -2.86 -6.23
N ALA A 58 -25.93 -2.42 -6.94
CA ALA A 58 -25.99 -2.57 -8.39
C ALA A 58 -25.06 -1.54 -9.07
N VAL A 59 -24.36 -1.95 -10.13
CA VAL A 59 -23.34 -1.15 -10.80
C VAL A 59 -23.77 -0.89 -12.25
N TYR A 60 -23.98 0.38 -12.62
CA TYR A 60 -24.45 0.78 -13.96
C TYR A 60 -23.48 1.75 -14.67
N PRO A 61 -22.32 1.29 -15.18
CA PRO A 61 -21.43 2.15 -15.96
C PRO A 61 -22.07 2.66 -17.26
N GLN A 62 -23.08 1.94 -17.79
CA GLN A 62 -23.90 2.35 -18.92
C GLN A 62 -25.35 2.53 -18.48
N PRO A 63 -25.71 3.68 -17.86
CA PRO A 63 -27.03 3.89 -17.26
C PRO A 63 -28.13 4.21 -18.27
N LEU A 64 -27.79 4.40 -19.55
CA LEU A 64 -28.71 4.75 -20.63
C LEU A 64 -28.94 3.56 -21.56
N ASP A 65 -30.07 3.59 -22.28
CA ASP A 65 -30.35 2.63 -23.33
C ASP A 65 -29.30 2.75 -24.46
N GLU A 66 -28.76 1.64 -24.93
CA GLU A 66 -27.83 1.57 -26.06
C GLU A 66 -28.51 0.96 -27.29
N VAL A 67 -28.26 1.51 -28.49
CA VAL A 67 -28.80 0.97 -29.75
C VAL A 67 -27.69 0.23 -30.48
N HIS A 68 -27.90 -1.06 -30.73
CA HIS A 68 -26.95 -1.92 -31.44
C HIS A 68 -27.59 -2.44 -32.73
N SER A 69 -26.82 -2.41 -33.82
CA SER A 69 -27.33 -2.76 -35.15
C SER A 69 -26.35 -3.65 -35.89
N ALA A 70 -26.87 -4.73 -36.47
CA ALA A 70 -26.21 -5.57 -37.45
C ALA A 70 -26.92 -5.40 -38.81
N PRO A 71 -26.33 -5.83 -39.94
CA PRO A 71 -26.87 -5.55 -41.29
C PRO A 71 -28.35 -5.90 -41.51
N SER A 72 -28.92 -6.83 -40.75
CA SER A 72 -30.30 -7.31 -40.90
C SER A 72 -31.20 -7.12 -39.67
N ARG A 73 -30.70 -6.54 -38.57
CA ARG A 73 -31.46 -6.45 -37.31
C ARG A 73 -30.89 -5.38 -36.37
N SER A 74 -31.76 -4.72 -35.61
CA SER A 74 -31.37 -3.74 -34.57
C SER A 74 -32.10 -4.03 -33.27
N ILE A 75 -31.46 -3.77 -32.14
CA ILE A 75 -32.05 -3.87 -30.81
C ILE A 75 -31.73 -2.62 -29.98
N THR A 76 -32.66 -2.24 -29.11
CA THR A 76 -32.41 -1.28 -28.02
C THR A 76 -32.15 -2.08 -26.75
N LEU A 77 -30.91 -2.04 -26.27
CA LEU A 77 -30.43 -2.73 -25.10
C LEU A 77 -30.69 -1.87 -23.86
N LYS A 78 -31.56 -2.35 -22.96
CA LYS A 78 -31.83 -1.69 -21.68
C LYS A 78 -30.63 -1.84 -20.73
N PRO A 79 -30.37 -0.85 -19.85
CA PRO A 79 -29.28 -0.89 -18.88
C PRO A 79 -29.21 -2.19 -18.08
N TYR A 80 -30.35 -2.73 -17.63
CA TYR A 80 -30.40 -3.98 -16.86
C TYR A 80 -29.80 -5.18 -17.62
N TRP A 81 -30.02 -5.23 -18.94
CA TRP A 81 -29.57 -6.33 -19.80
C TRP A 81 -28.22 -6.06 -20.45
N ASN A 82 -27.59 -4.91 -20.19
CA ASN A 82 -26.28 -4.60 -20.71
C ASN A 82 -25.21 -5.44 -19.98
N PRO A 83 -24.39 -6.26 -20.68
CA PRO A 83 -23.34 -7.04 -20.03
C PRO A 83 -22.24 -6.21 -19.34
N ARG A 84 -22.16 -4.91 -19.64
CA ARG A 84 -21.25 -3.97 -18.97
C ARG A 84 -21.76 -3.53 -17.59
N ASN A 85 -23.05 -3.68 -17.33
CA ASN A 85 -23.69 -3.38 -16.04
C ASN A 85 -23.85 -4.65 -15.19
N SER A 86 -23.87 -4.49 -13.87
CA SER A 86 -24.23 -5.55 -12.92
C SER A 86 -25.47 -5.11 -12.13
N PRO A 87 -26.69 -5.50 -12.56
CA PRO A 87 -27.91 -5.14 -11.85
C PRO A 87 -28.14 -5.97 -10.57
N ALA A 88 -27.35 -7.01 -10.35
CA ALA A 88 -27.56 -7.98 -9.28
C ALA A 88 -27.35 -7.37 -7.89
N THR A 89 -28.39 -7.37 -7.08
CA THR A 89 -28.39 -6.89 -5.69
C THR A 89 -28.22 -8.01 -4.65
N TRP A 90 -28.07 -9.26 -5.11
CA TRP A 90 -27.89 -10.46 -4.27
C TRP A 90 -26.42 -10.90 -4.20
N GLN A 91 -26.06 -11.77 -3.24
CA GLN A 91 -24.70 -12.34 -3.20
C GLN A 91 -24.48 -13.26 -4.41
N HIS A 92 -23.51 -12.93 -5.26
CA HIS A 92 -23.26 -13.63 -6.52
C HIS A 92 -21.77 -13.69 -6.85
N MET A 93 -21.41 -14.47 -7.88
CA MET A 93 -20.03 -14.56 -8.37
C MET A 93 -19.85 -13.79 -9.67
N VAL A 94 -18.80 -12.96 -9.73
CA VAL A 94 -18.33 -12.27 -10.94
C VAL A 94 -16.99 -12.88 -11.36
N ASN A 95 -16.87 -13.34 -12.61
CA ASN A 95 -15.65 -13.98 -13.11
C ASN A 95 -14.85 -13.02 -13.97
N PHE A 96 -13.56 -12.88 -13.65
CA PHE A 96 -12.58 -12.22 -14.50
C PHE A 96 -11.69 -13.30 -15.11
N THR A 97 -11.62 -13.34 -16.44
CA THR A 97 -10.85 -14.37 -17.14
C THR A 97 -9.65 -13.76 -17.84
N VAL A 98 -8.52 -14.45 -17.79
CA VAL A 98 -7.26 -14.03 -18.38
C VAL A 98 -6.81 -15.13 -19.32
N ASP A 99 -6.52 -14.78 -20.57
CA ASP A 99 -5.84 -15.69 -21.50
C ASP A 99 -4.40 -15.25 -21.76
N PHE A 100 -3.56 -16.24 -22.03
CA PHE A 100 -2.16 -16.07 -22.44
C PHE A 100 -2.00 -16.69 -23.81
N GLY A 101 -2.45 -15.99 -24.85
CA GLY A 101 -2.46 -16.50 -26.23
C GLY A 101 -2.25 -15.40 -27.27
N GLY A 102 -1.29 -15.61 -28.17
CA GLY A 102 -1.12 -14.79 -29.36
C GLY A 102 -2.37 -14.87 -30.25
N ALA A 103 -2.73 -13.75 -30.88
CA ALA A 103 -3.96 -13.49 -31.64
C ALA A 103 -4.55 -14.74 -32.33
N SER A 104 -5.49 -15.43 -31.67
CA SER A 104 -6.36 -16.39 -32.34
C SER A 104 -7.61 -15.66 -32.84
N ALA A 105 -7.97 -15.91 -34.10
CA ALA A 105 -9.13 -15.37 -34.78
C ALA A 105 -10.42 -15.68 -34.01
N ALA A 106 -10.89 -14.70 -33.26
CA ALA A 106 -12.19 -14.65 -32.62
C ALA A 106 -12.71 -13.21 -32.78
N PRO A 107 -14.00 -12.97 -32.59
CA PRO A 107 -14.62 -11.71 -32.99
C PRO A 107 -14.11 -10.54 -32.14
N ASP A 108 -13.14 -9.81 -32.66
CA ASP A 108 -12.42 -8.74 -31.94
C ASP A 108 -12.76 -7.35 -32.49
N THR A 109 -13.70 -7.30 -33.44
CA THR A 109 -14.21 -6.03 -33.96
C THR A 109 -15.48 -5.64 -33.22
N TYR A 110 -15.72 -4.33 -33.10
CA TYR A 110 -16.99 -3.80 -32.61
C TYR A 110 -18.20 -4.40 -33.36
N ALA A 111 -18.01 -4.74 -34.64
CA ALA A 111 -19.02 -5.35 -35.49
C ALA A 111 -19.49 -6.72 -34.98
N ASP A 112 -18.60 -7.53 -34.40
CA ASP A 112 -18.97 -8.86 -33.95
C ASP A 112 -19.68 -8.85 -32.58
N TYR A 113 -19.33 -7.89 -31.71
CA TYR A 113 -20.03 -7.66 -30.45
C TYR A 113 -21.49 -7.24 -30.69
N ASP A 114 -21.70 -6.33 -31.64
CA ASP A 114 -23.05 -5.93 -32.07
C ASP A 114 -23.81 -7.11 -32.67
N GLN A 115 -23.16 -7.97 -33.45
CA GLN A 115 -23.79 -9.17 -34.01
C GLN A 115 -24.17 -10.20 -32.92
N LEU A 116 -23.38 -10.34 -31.85
CA LEU A 116 -23.73 -11.17 -30.69
C LEU A 116 -24.91 -10.58 -29.90
N LEU A 117 -24.91 -9.27 -29.67
CA LEU A 117 -26.02 -8.57 -28.99
C LEU A 117 -27.33 -8.69 -29.76
N VAL A 118 -27.27 -8.48 -31.06
CA VAL A 118 -28.42 -8.57 -31.97
C VAL A 118 -28.84 -10.03 -32.22
N GLY A 119 -27.97 -10.99 -31.93
CA GLY A 119 -28.22 -12.42 -32.08
C GLY A 119 -28.08 -12.94 -33.51
N THR A 120 -27.36 -12.23 -34.38
CA THR A 120 -26.98 -12.69 -35.73
C THR A 120 -25.70 -13.53 -35.73
N LEU A 121 -24.90 -13.44 -34.67
CA LEU A 121 -23.77 -14.31 -34.37
C LEU A 121 -24.07 -15.10 -33.09
N ALA A 122 -23.64 -16.36 -33.04
CA ALA A 122 -23.79 -17.22 -31.87
C ALA A 122 -22.40 -17.60 -31.32
N TRP A 123 -22.32 -17.85 -30.01
CA TRP A 123 -21.13 -18.42 -29.41
C TRP A 123 -20.87 -19.83 -29.96
N PRO A 124 -19.60 -20.19 -30.23
CA PRO A 124 -19.27 -21.54 -30.68
C PRO A 124 -19.52 -22.57 -29.58
N ASP A 125 -19.56 -23.85 -29.95
CA ASP A 125 -19.55 -24.95 -28.99
C ASP A 125 -18.18 -24.99 -28.27
N PRO A 126 -18.11 -24.78 -26.94
CA PRO A 126 -16.85 -24.75 -26.20
C PRO A 126 -16.05 -26.06 -26.31
N PHE A 127 -16.69 -27.17 -26.64
CA PHE A 127 -16.04 -28.48 -26.79
C PHE A 127 -15.55 -28.76 -28.22
N ALA A 128 -15.82 -27.86 -29.18
CA ALA A 128 -15.44 -28.07 -30.57
C ALA A 128 -13.95 -27.84 -30.85
N SER A 129 -13.28 -26.95 -30.11
CA SER A 129 -11.85 -26.67 -30.26
C SER A 129 -11.27 -25.91 -29.07
N ILE A 130 -9.93 -25.85 -28.99
CA ILE A 130 -9.23 -25.01 -27.99
C ILE A 130 -9.60 -23.53 -28.16
N ASP A 131 -9.76 -23.06 -29.40
CA ASP A 131 -10.15 -21.66 -29.66
C ASP A 131 -11.59 -21.40 -29.19
N ALA A 132 -12.51 -22.36 -29.40
CA ALA A 132 -13.87 -22.28 -28.88
C ALA A 132 -13.90 -22.30 -27.33
N MET A 133 -13.05 -23.11 -26.69
CA MET A 133 -12.87 -23.11 -25.24
C MET A 133 -12.33 -21.76 -24.72
N ARG A 134 -11.40 -21.10 -25.43
CA ARG A 134 -10.96 -19.74 -25.07
C ARG A 134 -12.09 -18.72 -25.23
N GLN A 135 -12.89 -18.83 -26.29
CA GLN A 135 -14.07 -17.97 -26.46
C GLN A 135 -15.10 -18.18 -25.35
N ASP A 136 -15.23 -19.40 -24.81
CA ASP A 136 -16.09 -19.68 -23.68
C ASP A 136 -15.62 -19.02 -22.37
N LEU A 137 -14.30 -18.85 -22.17
CA LEU A 137 -13.79 -18.05 -21.04
C LEU A 137 -14.21 -16.58 -21.16
N ARG A 138 -14.29 -16.04 -22.37
CA ARG A 138 -14.81 -14.69 -22.62
C ARG A 138 -16.31 -14.63 -22.37
N HIS A 139 -17.05 -15.62 -22.84
CA HIS A 139 -18.49 -15.76 -22.59
C HIS A 139 -18.80 -15.91 -21.09
N ALA A 140 -17.95 -16.62 -20.32
CA ALA A 140 -18.08 -16.77 -18.88
C ALA A 140 -17.89 -15.47 -18.11
N ALA A 141 -16.88 -14.68 -18.48
CA ALA A 141 -16.71 -13.34 -17.93
C ALA A 141 -17.95 -12.48 -18.23
N LEU A 142 -18.45 -12.51 -19.47
CA LEU A 142 -19.64 -11.77 -19.88
C LEU A 142 -20.91 -12.19 -19.11
N ASN A 143 -21.16 -13.49 -18.97
CA ASN A 143 -22.34 -14.05 -18.31
C ASN A 143 -22.40 -13.69 -16.81
N SER A 144 -21.24 -13.53 -16.18
CA SER A 144 -21.14 -13.11 -14.78
C SER A 144 -20.91 -11.61 -14.60
N ARG A 145 -21.01 -10.80 -15.68
CA ARG A 145 -20.78 -9.34 -15.69
C ARG A 145 -19.35 -8.91 -15.36
N GLY A 146 -18.39 -9.82 -15.47
CA GLY A 146 -16.96 -9.55 -15.34
C GLY A 146 -16.29 -9.15 -16.66
N GLN A 147 -14.97 -9.27 -16.74
CA GLN A 147 -14.17 -8.88 -17.89
C GLN A 147 -13.19 -9.99 -18.30
N HIS A 148 -13.01 -10.12 -19.61
CA HIS A 148 -11.98 -10.96 -20.19
C HIS A 148 -10.78 -10.10 -20.59
N PHE A 149 -9.58 -10.57 -20.25
CA PHE A 149 -8.32 -9.90 -20.57
C PHE A 149 -7.48 -10.83 -21.43
N GLN A 150 -7.14 -10.35 -22.62
CA GLN A 150 -6.20 -11.00 -23.49
C GLN A 150 -4.80 -10.46 -23.22
N ILE A 151 -3.90 -11.32 -22.72
CA ILE A 151 -2.53 -10.93 -22.39
C ILE A 151 -1.63 -11.37 -23.54
N GLY A 152 -1.10 -10.38 -24.25
CA GLY A 152 -0.04 -10.59 -25.21
C GLY A 152 1.29 -10.93 -24.53
N PRO A 153 2.43 -10.89 -25.25
CA PRO A 153 3.72 -11.31 -24.71
C PRO A 153 4.30 -10.37 -23.63
N SER A 154 3.62 -9.28 -23.27
CA SER A 154 4.12 -8.24 -22.36
C SER A 154 3.58 -8.37 -20.93
N VAL A 155 4.48 -8.29 -19.96
CA VAL A 155 4.16 -8.21 -18.52
C VAL A 155 3.35 -6.96 -18.18
N ASP A 156 3.49 -5.87 -18.94
CA ASP A 156 2.75 -4.63 -18.66
C ASP A 156 1.25 -4.75 -18.97
N GLN A 157 0.88 -5.59 -19.93
CA GLN A 157 -0.53 -5.90 -20.20
C GLN A 157 -1.15 -6.70 -19.05
N LEU A 158 -0.38 -7.59 -18.41
CA LEU A 158 -0.84 -8.29 -17.21
C LEU A 158 -1.03 -7.33 -16.02
N LYS A 159 -0.12 -6.37 -15.83
CA LYS A 159 -0.29 -5.32 -14.81
C LYS A 159 -1.55 -4.50 -15.07
N GLN A 160 -1.77 -4.06 -16.31
CA GLN A 160 -2.98 -3.32 -16.69
C GLN A 160 -4.25 -4.14 -16.46
N ALA A 161 -4.23 -5.44 -16.79
CA ALA A 161 -5.35 -6.33 -16.54
C ALA A 161 -5.66 -6.45 -15.04
N MET A 162 -4.65 -6.69 -14.20
CA MET A 162 -4.82 -6.75 -12.75
C MET A 162 -5.32 -5.43 -12.17
N SER A 163 -4.77 -4.29 -12.60
CA SER A 163 -5.27 -2.96 -12.21
C SER A 163 -6.73 -2.75 -12.63
N GLY A 164 -7.11 -3.20 -13.84
CA GLY A 164 -8.49 -3.12 -14.33
C GLY A 164 -9.47 -4.02 -13.57
N VAL A 165 -9.05 -5.23 -13.20
CA VAL A 165 -9.82 -6.13 -12.32
C VAL A 165 -10.08 -5.46 -10.98
N ILE A 166 -9.04 -4.93 -10.34
CA ILE A 166 -9.15 -4.24 -9.04
C ILE A 166 -10.09 -3.03 -9.18
N ALA A 167 -9.94 -2.22 -10.21
CA ALA A 167 -10.79 -1.05 -10.46
C ALA A 167 -12.27 -1.40 -10.67
N ARG A 168 -12.59 -2.62 -11.14
CA ARG A 168 -13.96 -3.08 -11.39
C ARG A 168 -14.57 -3.90 -10.25
N ILE A 169 -13.74 -4.59 -9.46
CA ILE A 169 -14.15 -5.26 -8.21
C ILE A 169 -14.54 -4.22 -7.16
N VAL A 170 -13.87 -3.07 -7.14
CA VAL A 170 -14.28 -1.93 -6.32
C VAL A 170 -15.47 -1.28 -7.00
N PRO A 171 -16.69 -1.38 -6.46
CA PRO A 171 -17.82 -0.66 -7.03
C PRO A 171 -17.48 0.83 -7.08
N SER A 172 -17.83 1.45 -8.20
CA SER A 172 -17.73 2.88 -8.53
C SER A 172 -18.40 3.85 -7.54
N ASP A 173 -18.89 3.34 -6.40
CA ASP A 173 -19.65 4.07 -5.39
C ASP A 173 -18.81 4.38 -4.14
N GLY A 174 -17.48 4.48 -4.30
CA GLY A 174 -16.59 4.91 -3.23
C GLY A 174 -16.53 3.95 -2.04
N GLN A 175 -16.72 2.64 -2.28
CA GLN A 175 -16.55 1.65 -1.22
C GLN A 175 -15.09 1.62 -0.76
N VAL A 176 -14.94 1.77 0.55
CA VAL A 176 -13.66 1.94 1.20
C VAL A 176 -13.07 0.56 1.49
N ILE A 177 -11.91 0.25 0.92
CA ILE A 177 -11.17 -0.98 1.24
C ILE A 177 -10.47 -0.76 2.58
N SER A 178 -10.76 -1.61 3.58
CA SER A 178 -10.02 -1.60 4.84
C SER A 178 -8.68 -2.31 4.66
N GLY A 179 -7.57 -1.61 4.93
CA GLY A 179 -6.21 -2.14 4.78
C GLY A 179 -5.67 -2.73 6.08
N TYR A 180 -5.56 -1.93 7.14
CA TYR A 180 -4.94 -2.34 8.40
C TYR A 180 -5.69 -1.80 9.62
N ALA A 181 -5.84 -2.64 10.63
CA ALA A 181 -6.36 -2.27 11.93
C ALA A 181 -5.22 -2.18 12.97
N SER A 182 -5.28 -1.17 13.83
CA SER A 182 -4.37 -0.98 14.95
C SER A 182 -5.18 -0.74 16.24
N ASN A 183 -4.81 -1.42 17.32
CA ASN A 183 -5.45 -1.26 18.62
C ASN A 183 -4.59 -0.34 19.50
N GLY A 184 -5.12 0.85 19.81
CA GLY A 184 -4.44 1.86 20.60
C GLY A 184 -5.35 2.40 21.70
N GLY A 185 -4.91 2.28 22.96
CA GLY A 185 -5.71 2.73 24.10
C GLY A 185 -7.08 2.03 24.16
N ASN A 186 -8.16 2.81 24.04
CA ASN A 186 -9.55 2.37 24.11
C ASN A 186 -10.23 2.35 22.72
N ALA A 187 -9.48 2.36 21.62
CA ALA A 187 -10.03 2.41 20.28
C ALA A 187 -9.32 1.47 19.30
N THR A 188 -10.07 1.05 18.29
CA THR A 188 -9.56 0.44 17.07
C THR A 188 -9.48 1.50 15.98
N TYR A 189 -8.34 1.58 15.30
CA TYR A 189 -8.10 2.48 14.18
C TYR A 189 -7.95 1.66 12.90
N VAL A 190 -8.73 1.98 11.87
CA VAL A 190 -8.75 1.25 10.60
C VAL A 190 -8.36 2.19 9.47
N ALA A 191 -7.22 1.92 8.83
CA ALA A 191 -6.82 2.59 7.59
C ALA A 191 -7.61 2.02 6.43
N ALA A 192 -8.02 2.90 5.53
CA ALA A 192 -8.92 2.54 4.47
C ALA A 192 -8.72 3.45 3.24
N TYR A 193 -8.97 2.96 2.02
CA TYR A 193 -8.80 3.76 0.81
C TYR A 193 -9.92 3.57 -0.22
N GLU A 194 -10.04 4.55 -1.11
CA GLU A 194 -11.03 4.65 -2.16
C GLU A 194 -10.32 4.72 -3.52
N ALA A 195 -10.51 3.69 -4.33
CA ALA A 195 -9.69 3.43 -5.52
C ALA A 195 -9.97 4.38 -6.70
N SER A 196 -11.16 4.99 -6.81
CA SER A 196 -11.47 5.88 -7.94
C SER A 196 -10.78 7.24 -7.80
N GLY A 197 -10.62 7.74 -6.57
CA GLY A 197 -9.92 8.98 -6.25
C GLY A 197 -8.48 8.83 -5.81
N TRP A 198 -8.05 7.61 -5.50
CA TRP A 198 -6.82 7.31 -4.76
C TRP A 198 -6.75 8.14 -3.47
N SER A 199 -7.86 8.13 -2.73
CA SER A 199 -7.98 8.83 -1.46
C SER A 199 -7.92 7.84 -0.31
N GLY A 200 -7.27 8.23 0.78
CA GLY A 200 -7.15 7.41 1.99
C GLY A 200 -7.82 8.08 3.17
N GLN A 201 -8.12 7.30 4.19
CA GLN A 201 -8.69 7.77 5.44
C GLN A 201 -8.41 6.78 6.57
N ILE A 202 -8.43 7.27 7.80
CA ILE A 202 -8.48 6.43 8.99
C ILE A 202 -9.82 6.67 9.68
N HIS A 203 -10.46 5.59 10.12
CA HIS A 203 -11.61 5.61 11.01
C HIS A 203 -11.21 5.13 12.40
N ALA A 204 -11.83 5.72 13.42
CA ALA A 204 -11.69 5.30 14.80
C ALA A 204 -13.01 4.77 15.34
N SER A 205 -12.97 3.63 16.02
CA SER A 205 -14.09 3.08 16.77
C SER A 205 -13.65 2.81 18.19
N LEU A 206 -14.39 3.33 19.16
CA LEU A 206 -14.21 3.09 20.58
C LEU A 206 -14.55 1.64 20.91
N LEU A 207 -13.75 1.05 21.79
CA LEU A 207 -13.96 -0.28 22.34
C LEU A 207 -14.96 -0.20 23.50
N GLU A 208 -16.13 -0.83 23.36
CA GLU A 208 -17.09 -0.98 24.45
C GLU A 208 -17.06 -2.41 25.04
N PRO A 209 -17.29 -2.60 26.35
CA PRO A 209 -17.41 -3.93 26.94
C PRO A 209 -18.74 -4.59 26.53
N GLY A 210 -18.71 -5.62 25.67
CA GLY A 210 -19.88 -6.39 25.28
C GLY A 210 -19.70 -7.15 23.96
N PRO A 211 -20.68 -7.97 23.54
CA PRO A 211 -20.63 -8.74 22.30
C PRO A 211 -20.89 -7.92 21.02
N GLU A 212 -21.14 -6.61 21.12
CA GLU A 212 -21.50 -5.76 19.99
C GLU A 212 -20.42 -4.73 19.62
N LYS A 213 -20.49 -4.32 18.34
CA LYS A 213 -19.53 -3.58 17.52
C LYS A 213 -19.00 -2.30 18.17
N GLY A 214 -17.73 -1.98 17.91
CA GLY A 214 -17.14 -0.70 18.34
C GLY A 214 -17.94 0.50 17.83
N VAL A 215 -18.10 1.51 18.69
CA VAL A 215 -18.89 2.73 18.41
C VAL A 215 -17.98 3.75 17.73
N PRO A 216 -18.40 4.45 16.65
CA PRO A 216 -17.60 5.51 16.05
C PRO A 216 -17.12 6.53 17.09
N ASN A 217 -15.86 6.92 17.04
CA ASN A 217 -15.33 7.93 17.96
C ASN A 217 -15.98 9.30 17.63
N PRO A 218 -16.80 9.88 18.53
CA PRO A 218 -17.50 11.14 18.24
C PRO A 218 -16.55 12.35 18.14
N GLU A 219 -15.34 12.24 18.68
CA GLU A 219 -14.31 13.29 18.60
C GLU A 219 -13.62 13.34 17.22
N TRP A 220 -13.87 12.35 16.35
CA TRP A 220 -13.28 12.31 15.01
C TRP A 220 -14.25 12.84 13.97
N GLY A 221 -13.90 13.95 13.32
CA GLY A 221 -14.62 14.52 12.17
C GLY A 221 -16.02 15.07 12.49
N LEU A 222 -16.58 15.84 11.55
CA LEU A 222 -17.96 16.30 11.58
C LEU A 222 -18.86 15.31 10.81
N PRO A 223 -20.12 15.09 11.22
CA PRO A 223 -21.07 14.29 10.44
C PRO A 223 -21.16 14.82 8.99
N PRO A 224 -21.22 13.94 7.97
CA PRO A 224 -21.45 12.50 8.04
C PRO A 224 -20.18 11.62 7.98
N ARG A 225 -18.96 12.17 7.92
CA ARG A 225 -17.72 11.39 7.76
C ARG A 225 -16.77 11.60 8.94
N HIS A 226 -16.74 10.61 9.84
CA HIS A 226 -15.85 10.55 11.00
C HIS A 226 -14.48 9.96 10.61
N SER A 227 -13.65 10.73 9.88
CA SER A 227 -12.35 10.26 9.40
C SER A 227 -11.28 11.36 9.29
N THR A 228 -10.00 10.95 9.27
CA THR A 228 -8.86 11.86 9.08
C THR A 228 -8.94 12.64 7.77
N ALA A 229 -9.45 12.01 6.71
CA ALA A 229 -9.67 12.66 5.42
C ALA A 229 -10.68 13.79 5.52
N ALA A 230 -11.80 13.56 6.24
CA ALA A 230 -12.80 14.60 6.45
C ALA A 230 -12.23 15.80 7.23
N SER A 231 -11.43 15.54 8.28
CA SER A 231 -10.74 16.62 9.01
C SER A 231 -9.82 17.41 8.08
N LEU A 232 -8.97 16.74 7.29
CA LEU A 232 -8.09 17.39 6.32
C LEU A 232 -8.86 18.15 5.24
N ASP A 233 -9.94 17.59 4.70
CA ASP A 233 -10.76 18.19 3.64
C ASP A 233 -11.56 19.40 4.13
N SER A 234 -11.88 19.46 5.42
CA SER A 234 -12.59 20.58 6.04
C SER A 234 -11.72 21.81 6.31
N LEU A 235 -10.40 21.70 6.15
CA LEU A 235 -9.48 22.82 6.39
C LEU A 235 -9.81 24.02 5.50
N ALA A 236 -10.10 25.15 6.16
CA ALA A 236 -10.34 26.44 5.50
C ALA A 236 -9.05 27.07 4.95
N SER A 237 -7.91 26.77 5.56
CA SER A 237 -6.58 27.19 5.08
C SER A 237 -5.55 26.08 5.35
N VAL A 238 -4.63 25.91 4.40
CA VAL A 238 -3.52 24.96 4.51
C VAL A 238 -2.25 25.57 5.12
N ASP A 239 -2.26 26.86 5.42
CA ASP A 239 -1.11 27.53 6.05
C ASP A 239 -0.86 27.06 7.48
N GLN A 240 -1.89 26.53 8.15
CA GLN A 240 -1.81 25.97 9.50
C GLN A 240 -1.25 24.54 9.53
N ARG A 241 -1.15 23.86 8.38
CA ARG A 241 -0.59 22.50 8.32
C ARG A 241 0.91 22.54 8.58
N VAL A 242 1.37 21.68 9.47
CA VAL A 242 2.80 21.46 9.74
C VAL A 242 3.30 20.38 8.79
N ILE A 243 3.81 20.79 7.63
CA ILE A 243 4.36 19.88 6.63
C ILE A 243 5.85 20.12 6.51
N LEU A 244 6.62 19.11 6.86
CA LEU A 244 8.07 19.15 6.90
C LEU A 244 8.66 18.37 5.72
N THR A 245 9.87 18.73 5.34
CA THR A 245 10.68 18.01 4.36
C THR A 245 12.15 18.17 4.74
N HIS A 246 13.01 17.49 4.02
CA HIS A 246 14.46 17.63 4.15
C HIS A 246 15.02 18.50 3.00
N ASN A 247 16.09 19.26 3.25
CA ASN A 247 16.67 20.22 2.29
C ASN A 247 17.61 19.60 1.23
N GLY A 248 18.06 18.37 1.47
CA GLY A 248 18.92 17.60 0.57
C GLY A 248 20.40 18.00 0.60
N ALA A 249 20.84 18.83 1.56
CA ALA A 249 22.23 19.25 1.66
C ALA A 249 23.14 18.18 2.29
N THR A 250 22.61 17.41 3.24
CA THR A 250 23.28 16.34 3.98
C THR A 250 22.25 15.31 4.42
N ASP A 251 22.50 14.01 4.40
CA ASP A 251 21.52 12.99 4.89
C ASP A 251 21.07 13.16 6.35
N GLN A 252 21.76 14.01 7.12
CA GLN A 252 21.58 14.21 8.56
C GLN A 252 21.09 15.63 8.84
N GLY A 253 20.12 15.77 9.74
CA GLY A 253 19.54 17.07 10.07
C GLY A 253 18.73 17.61 8.88
N GLY A 254 18.98 18.87 8.48
CA GLY A 254 18.46 19.41 7.21
C GLY A 254 16.95 19.61 7.11
N GLY A 255 16.21 19.44 8.21
CA GLY A 255 14.77 19.67 8.26
C GLY A 255 14.37 21.10 7.94
N ILE A 256 13.42 21.24 7.04
CA ILE A 256 12.83 22.50 6.59
C ILE A 256 11.32 22.34 6.44
N PRO A 257 10.51 23.40 6.53
CA PRO A 257 9.12 23.31 6.13
C PRO A 257 8.99 23.11 4.62
N LEU A 258 7.96 22.38 4.19
CA LEU A 258 7.57 22.28 2.77
C LEU A 258 6.92 23.59 2.33
N ARG A 259 7.73 24.64 2.18
CA ARG A 259 7.33 25.93 1.63
C ARG A 259 8.29 26.31 0.52
N TRP A 260 7.78 26.90 -0.56
CA TRP A 260 8.60 27.27 -1.72
C TRP A 260 9.89 28.01 -1.35
N GLN A 261 9.78 29.01 -0.47
CA GLN A 261 10.91 29.84 -0.03
C GLN A 261 11.93 29.09 0.85
N SER A 262 11.54 27.96 1.43
CA SER A 262 12.37 27.14 2.31
C SER A 262 13.07 25.99 1.56
N LEU A 263 12.54 25.59 0.39
CA LEU A 263 13.14 24.57 -0.46
C LEU A 263 14.52 25.01 -0.96
N SER A 264 15.44 24.05 -1.10
CA SER A 264 16.74 24.31 -1.68
C SER A 264 16.63 24.70 -3.16
N LEU A 265 17.65 25.39 -3.69
CA LEU A 265 17.67 25.78 -5.11
C LEU A 265 17.55 24.57 -6.05
N ALA A 266 18.12 23.41 -5.66
CA ALA A 266 18.00 22.17 -6.42
C ALA A 266 16.54 21.66 -6.45
N GLN A 267 15.86 21.65 -5.30
CA GLN A 267 14.44 21.27 -5.22
C GLN A 267 13.53 22.24 -6.00
N GLN A 268 13.81 23.55 -5.90
CA GLN A 268 13.09 24.56 -6.67
C GLN A 268 13.26 24.36 -8.18
N ALA A 269 14.50 24.15 -8.64
CA ALA A 269 14.80 23.91 -10.06
C ALA A 269 14.15 22.61 -10.56
N GLN A 270 14.14 21.56 -9.74
CA GLN A 270 13.50 20.30 -10.07
C GLN A 270 11.98 20.47 -10.27
N LEU A 271 11.28 21.10 -9.32
CA LEU A 271 9.84 21.36 -9.45
C LEU A 271 9.52 22.29 -10.63
N GLN A 272 10.38 23.27 -10.91
CA GLN A 272 10.27 24.13 -12.08
C GLN A 272 10.43 23.35 -13.39
N SER A 273 11.32 22.37 -13.46
CA SER A 273 11.56 21.58 -14.68
C SER A 273 10.34 20.80 -15.17
N HIS A 274 9.37 20.55 -14.28
CA HIS A 274 8.12 19.85 -14.59
C HIS A 274 6.98 20.79 -15.01
N GLY A 275 7.19 22.10 -14.99
CA GLY A 275 6.27 23.11 -15.48
C GLY A 275 6.95 24.15 -16.36
N SER A 276 6.17 25.09 -16.87
CA SER A 276 6.72 26.12 -17.78
C SER A 276 7.17 27.40 -17.05
N SER A 277 7.02 27.50 -15.71
CA SER A 277 7.34 28.73 -14.95
C SER A 277 7.59 28.53 -13.45
N ALA A 278 8.21 29.53 -12.80
CA ALA A 278 8.37 29.58 -11.34
C ALA A 278 7.02 29.67 -10.59
N SER A 279 6.04 30.38 -11.15
CA SER A 279 4.69 30.48 -10.58
C SER A 279 3.99 29.11 -10.57
N TYR A 280 4.19 28.28 -11.60
CA TYR A 280 3.69 26.90 -11.60
C TYR A 280 4.28 26.10 -10.43
N ALA A 281 5.60 26.17 -10.21
CA ALA A 281 6.25 25.41 -9.15
C ALA A 281 5.82 25.87 -7.74
N GLN A 282 5.61 27.17 -7.54
CA GLN A 282 5.02 27.72 -6.32
C GLN A 282 3.61 27.19 -6.06
N ASN A 283 2.77 27.23 -7.10
CA ASN A 283 1.41 26.71 -7.06
C ASN A 283 1.40 25.20 -6.80
N LEU A 284 2.34 24.45 -7.39
CA LEU A 284 2.49 23.02 -7.15
C LEU A 284 2.82 22.73 -5.69
N VAL A 285 3.74 23.47 -5.08
CA VAL A 285 4.01 23.33 -3.63
C VAL A 285 2.74 23.59 -2.82
N GLN A 286 1.96 24.62 -3.15
CA GLN A 286 0.69 24.87 -2.45
C GLN A 286 -0.32 23.73 -2.65
N PHE A 287 -0.44 23.19 -3.86
CA PHE A 287 -1.28 22.03 -4.15
C PHE A 287 -0.87 20.80 -3.33
N LEU A 288 0.43 20.52 -3.24
CA LEU A 288 0.99 19.43 -2.41
C LEU A 288 0.73 19.65 -0.92
N ARG A 289 0.76 20.91 -0.45
CA ARG A 289 0.32 21.28 0.91
C ARG A 289 -1.20 21.16 1.10
N GLY A 290 -1.96 20.87 0.05
CA GLY A 290 -3.39 20.66 0.09
C GLY A 290 -4.23 21.84 -0.38
N ASP A 291 -3.63 22.91 -0.93
CA ASP A 291 -4.41 23.98 -1.53
C ASP A 291 -5.24 23.43 -2.70
N ARG A 292 -6.52 23.84 -2.76
CA ARG A 292 -7.47 23.35 -3.76
C ARG A 292 -7.92 24.44 -4.73
N SER A 293 -7.39 25.66 -4.61
CA SER A 293 -7.86 26.82 -5.38
C SER A 293 -7.61 26.70 -6.88
N LEU A 294 -6.62 25.87 -7.26
CA LEU A 294 -6.22 25.60 -8.64
C LEU A 294 -6.62 24.19 -9.12
N GLU A 295 -7.50 23.49 -8.38
CA GLU A 295 -8.06 22.22 -8.83
C GLU A 295 -9.13 22.46 -9.91
N SER A 296 -8.98 21.82 -11.07
CA SER A 296 -9.91 21.95 -12.20
C SER A 296 -10.07 20.65 -12.96
N ASN A 297 -11.26 20.43 -13.54
CA ASN A 297 -11.54 19.34 -14.47
C ASN A 297 -11.10 19.69 -15.90
N ASP A 298 -10.77 20.96 -16.17
CA ASP A 298 -10.24 21.39 -17.45
C ASP A 298 -8.69 21.35 -17.39
N PRO A 299 -8.05 20.47 -18.18
CA PRO A 299 -6.60 20.30 -18.17
C PRO A 299 -5.79 21.54 -18.55
N SER A 300 -6.43 22.53 -19.19
CA SER A 300 -5.79 23.79 -19.58
C SER A 300 -5.76 24.84 -18.47
N THR A 301 -6.49 24.62 -17.37
CA THR A 301 -6.77 25.66 -16.37
C THR A 301 -6.26 25.36 -14.96
N GLY A 302 -5.76 24.16 -14.67
CA GLY A 302 -5.31 23.84 -13.31
C GLY A 302 -4.79 22.42 -13.10
N PHE A 303 -4.53 22.10 -11.83
CA PHE A 303 -4.14 20.78 -11.37
C PHE A 303 -5.35 19.84 -11.30
N ARG A 304 -5.11 18.53 -11.25
CA ARG A 304 -6.22 17.55 -11.16
C ARG A 304 -7.11 17.84 -9.96
N MET A 305 -8.42 17.61 -10.12
CA MET A 305 -9.31 17.54 -8.97
C MET A 305 -9.01 16.30 -8.13
N ARG A 306 -8.85 16.49 -6.82
CA ARG A 306 -8.68 15.39 -5.86
C ARG A 306 -9.99 15.07 -5.16
N ARG A 307 -10.20 13.80 -4.79
CA ARG A 307 -11.31 13.40 -3.92
C ARG A 307 -11.08 13.85 -2.48
N SER A 308 -9.84 13.73 -2.00
CA SER A 308 -9.39 14.14 -0.66
C SER A 308 -7.96 14.71 -0.75
N ARG A 309 -7.59 15.55 0.23
CA ARG A 309 -6.20 15.96 0.47
C ARG A 309 -5.33 14.79 0.94
N GLN A 310 -5.92 13.80 1.60
CA GLN A 310 -5.22 12.61 2.09
C GLN A 310 -5.15 11.54 1.01
N GLY A 311 -3.93 11.11 0.69
CA GLY A 311 -3.68 10.01 -0.25
C GLY A 311 -4.07 8.65 0.31
N ASP A 312 -4.25 7.67 -0.56
CA ASP A 312 -4.55 6.28 -0.19
C ASP A 312 -3.46 5.67 0.72
N ILE A 313 -3.92 4.78 1.62
CA ILE A 313 -3.07 4.01 2.53
C ILE A 313 -3.20 2.53 2.12
N VAL A 314 -2.17 1.98 1.48
CA VAL A 314 -2.23 0.64 0.88
C VAL A 314 -1.45 -0.40 1.69
N HIS A 315 -0.14 -0.19 1.92
CA HIS A 315 0.69 -1.15 2.67
C HIS A 315 1.16 -0.63 4.03
N SER A 316 1.06 0.68 4.27
CA SER A 316 1.51 1.27 5.53
C SER A 316 0.59 0.91 6.69
N ARG A 317 1.13 0.18 7.68
CA ARG A 317 0.42 -0.15 8.92
C ARG A 317 0.36 1.07 9.84
N ILE A 318 -0.80 1.33 10.44
CA ILE A 318 -0.94 2.42 11.43
C ILE A 318 -0.12 2.10 12.68
N TRP A 319 0.80 3.00 13.03
CA TRP A 319 1.60 2.90 14.24
C TRP A 319 1.10 3.88 15.31
N HIS A 320 0.57 3.35 16.41
CA HIS A 320 0.06 4.14 17.53
C HIS A 320 1.15 4.40 18.59
N VAL A 321 1.39 5.67 18.90
CA VAL A 321 2.37 6.12 19.89
C VAL A 321 1.66 6.89 20.99
N GLY A 322 1.65 6.35 22.20
CA GLY A 322 1.11 7.00 23.40
C GLY A 322 2.23 7.34 24.38
N LYS A 323 2.01 7.25 25.69
CA LYS A 323 3.07 7.33 26.71
C LYS A 323 4.25 6.37 26.41
N PRO A 324 5.48 6.67 26.86
CA PRO A 324 6.61 5.73 26.76
C PRO A 324 6.28 4.37 27.42
N MET A 325 6.67 3.27 26.75
CA MET A 325 6.38 1.90 27.20
C MET A 325 7.56 0.93 26.98
N SER A 326 8.73 1.43 26.59
CA SER A 326 9.89 0.59 26.27
C SER A 326 10.54 -0.04 27.50
N GLY A 327 10.36 0.58 28.68
CA GLY A 327 10.77 0.00 29.96
C GLY A 327 12.28 -0.15 30.17
N HIS A 328 13.11 0.68 29.52
CA HIS A 328 14.56 0.59 29.63
C HIS A 328 15.05 0.72 31.08
N ALA A 329 16.00 -0.13 31.46
CA ALA A 329 16.66 -0.11 32.77
C ALA A 329 17.74 0.99 32.86
N ASP A 330 18.12 1.57 31.73
CA ASP A 330 19.09 2.65 31.61
C ASP A 330 18.69 3.89 32.42
N LYS A 331 19.72 4.60 32.92
CA LYS A 331 19.56 5.79 33.78
C LYS A 331 18.67 6.85 33.09
N GLY A 332 17.75 7.43 33.86
CA GLY A 332 16.89 8.54 33.42
C GLY A 332 15.63 8.10 32.66
N TYR A 333 15.51 6.83 32.25
CA TYR A 333 14.33 6.38 31.49
C TYR A 333 13.03 6.45 32.31
N ARG A 334 13.12 6.15 33.61
CA ARG A 334 11.97 6.26 34.52
C ARG A 334 11.45 7.70 34.58
N ASP A 335 12.36 8.67 34.69
CA ASP A 335 12.00 10.08 34.77
C ASP A 335 11.41 10.57 33.44
N PHE A 336 11.98 10.14 32.30
CA PHE A 336 11.40 10.35 30.98
C PHE A 336 9.98 9.78 30.85
N SER A 337 9.77 8.56 31.32
CA SER A 337 8.45 7.90 31.28
C SER A 337 7.41 8.64 32.12
N ILE A 338 7.81 9.19 33.27
CA ILE A 338 6.96 10.03 34.11
C ILE A 338 6.66 11.36 33.43
N GLN A 339 7.69 12.02 32.88
CA GLN A 339 7.56 13.31 32.19
C GLN A 339 6.61 13.24 30.99
N HIS A 340 6.66 12.15 30.23
CA HIS A 340 5.82 11.94 29.05
C HIS A 340 4.62 11.00 29.30
N ALA A 341 4.23 10.81 30.57
CA ALA A 341 3.09 9.96 30.94
C ALA A 341 1.77 10.45 30.31
N SER A 342 1.63 11.76 30.11
CA SER A 342 0.49 12.42 29.48
C SER A 342 0.71 12.77 28.01
N ARG A 343 1.72 12.20 27.34
CA ARG A 343 1.99 12.46 25.92
C ARG A 343 0.72 12.24 25.09
N PRO A 344 0.26 13.23 24.30
CA PRO A 344 -0.88 13.05 23.42
C PRO A 344 -0.64 11.86 22.47
N PRO A 345 -1.59 10.92 22.37
CA PRO A 345 -1.40 9.77 21.50
C PRO A 345 -1.49 10.18 20.03
N VAL A 346 -0.58 9.66 19.21
CA VAL A 346 -0.46 9.96 17.78
C VAL A 346 -0.48 8.67 16.96
N LEU A 347 -1.13 8.72 15.80
CA LEU A 347 -1.14 7.66 14.79
C LEU A 347 -0.24 8.08 13.65
N TYR A 348 0.81 7.32 13.38
CA TYR A 348 1.67 7.53 12.24
C TYR A 348 1.35 6.55 11.13
N VAL A 349 1.25 7.05 9.90
CA VAL A 349 0.96 6.23 8.71
C VAL A 349 1.57 6.88 7.46
N GLY A 350 2.04 6.06 6.52
CA GLY A 350 2.43 6.50 5.19
C GLY A 350 1.22 6.65 4.26
N GLY A 351 1.20 7.73 3.48
CA GLY A 351 0.20 8.04 2.47
C GLY A 351 0.82 8.19 1.07
N ASN A 352 0.05 7.79 0.06
CA ASN A 352 0.44 7.88 -1.36
C ASN A 352 0.17 9.27 -1.99
N ASP A 353 -0.08 10.28 -1.15
CA ASP A 353 0.01 11.71 -1.46
C ASP A 353 1.43 12.27 -1.25
N GLY A 354 2.42 11.41 -0.98
CA GLY A 354 3.82 11.80 -0.87
C GLY A 354 4.31 11.91 0.58
N MET A 355 3.47 11.64 1.57
CA MET A 355 3.69 12.05 2.95
C MET A 355 3.56 10.90 3.94
N LEU A 356 4.38 10.94 5.00
CA LEU A 356 4.00 10.31 6.26
C LEU A 356 3.15 11.30 7.06
N HIS A 357 2.01 10.87 7.57
CA HIS A 357 1.14 11.68 8.41
C HIS A 357 1.20 11.22 9.87
N GLY A 358 1.14 12.18 10.80
CA GLY A 358 0.92 11.99 12.22
C GLY A 358 -0.42 12.61 12.63
N PHE A 359 -1.42 11.77 12.92
CA PHE A 359 -2.75 12.21 13.34
C PHE A 359 -2.94 12.07 14.84
N SER A 360 -3.62 13.02 15.48
CA SER A 360 -4.10 12.90 16.85
C SER A 360 -4.98 11.65 16.97
N ALA A 361 -4.58 10.69 17.81
CA ALA A 361 -5.39 9.50 18.04
C ALA A 361 -6.72 9.84 18.76
N ARG A 362 -6.82 11.03 19.37
CA ARG A 362 -8.00 11.53 20.08
C ARG A 362 -9.03 12.12 19.13
N THR A 363 -8.59 12.99 18.21
CA THR A 363 -9.48 13.84 17.38
C THR A 363 -9.39 13.57 15.88
N GLY A 364 -8.38 12.82 15.42
CA GLY A 364 -8.14 12.58 14.00
C GLY A 364 -7.49 13.77 13.26
N ASP A 365 -7.22 14.88 13.95
CA ASP A 365 -6.56 16.05 13.36
C ASP A 365 -5.10 15.74 13.01
N GLU A 366 -4.65 16.24 11.86
CA GLU A 366 -3.24 16.13 11.47
C GLU A 366 -2.37 17.05 12.35
N LEU A 367 -1.40 16.47 13.04
CA LEU A 367 -0.45 17.19 13.89
C LEU A 367 0.85 17.51 13.14
N VAL A 368 1.27 16.62 12.24
CA VAL A 368 2.47 16.77 11.42
C VAL A 368 2.37 15.91 10.17
N ALA A 369 2.97 16.35 9.08
CA ALA A 369 3.26 15.53 7.91
C ALA A 369 4.73 15.68 7.50
N TYR A 370 5.31 14.63 6.92
CA TYR A 370 6.69 14.63 6.44
C TYR A 370 6.77 14.11 5.01
N VAL A 371 7.43 14.88 4.13
CA VAL A 371 7.69 14.55 2.73
C VAL A 371 9.16 14.12 2.58
N PRO A 372 9.45 12.83 2.34
CA PRO A 372 10.83 12.38 2.20
C PRO A 372 11.47 12.84 0.88
N LEU A 373 12.79 13.01 0.85
CA LEU A 373 13.54 13.43 -0.35
C LEU A 373 13.22 12.58 -1.59
N GLY A 374 13.12 11.26 -1.42
CA GLY A 374 12.82 10.30 -2.48
C GLY A 374 11.46 10.49 -3.15
N ALA A 375 10.54 11.20 -2.50
CA ALA A 375 9.26 11.55 -3.09
C ALA A 375 9.37 12.73 -4.07
N HIS A 376 10.28 13.69 -3.84
CA HIS A 376 10.41 14.96 -4.60
C HIS A 376 10.44 14.79 -6.12
N PRO A 377 11.19 13.82 -6.69
CA PRO A 377 11.20 13.62 -8.14
C PRO A 377 9.86 13.28 -8.76
N HIS A 378 8.89 12.83 -7.96
CA HIS A 378 7.61 12.34 -8.44
C HIS A 378 6.43 13.14 -7.88
N LEU A 379 6.64 14.17 -7.04
CA LEU A 379 5.54 14.95 -6.45
C LEU A 379 4.74 15.70 -7.51
N HIS A 380 5.38 16.17 -8.59
CA HIS A 380 4.70 16.85 -9.69
C HIS A 380 3.60 15.99 -10.33
N LEU A 381 3.75 14.66 -10.32
CA LEU A 381 2.77 13.73 -10.89
C LEU A 381 1.44 13.77 -10.13
N LEU A 382 1.44 14.05 -8.82
CA LEU A 382 0.21 14.13 -8.02
C LEU A 382 -0.76 15.20 -8.52
N ALA A 383 -0.24 16.23 -9.20
CA ALA A 383 -0.99 17.34 -9.75
C ALA A 383 -1.41 17.11 -11.22
N ALA A 384 -0.91 16.06 -11.87
CA ALA A 384 -1.19 15.76 -13.27
C ALA A 384 -2.65 15.35 -13.48
N GLN A 385 -3.28 15.89 -14.52
CA GLN A 385 -4.69 15.64 -14.85
C GLN A 385 -4.96 14.17 -15.19
N ASP A 386 -4.01 13.50 -15.84
CA ASP A 386 -4.03 12.08 -16.15
C ASP A 386 -3.31 11.22 -15.10
N TYR A 387 -3.35 11.65 -13.82
CA TYR A 387 -2.67 10.99 -12.72
C TYR A 387 -2.89 9.47 -12.75
N ARG A 388 -1.77 8.76 -12.87
CA ARG A 388 -1.70 7.32 -12.71
C ARG A 388 -1.17 7.04 -11.32
N HIS A 389 -1.88 6.19 -10.60
CA HIS A 389 -1.50 5.85 -9.25
C HIS A 389 -0.06 5.37 -9.17
N ARG A 390 0.60 5.86 -8.13
CA ARG A 390 1.95 5.51 -7.78
C ARG A 390 2.05 5.50 -6.26
N TYR A 391 2.81 4.54 -5.75
CA TYR A 391 3.21 4.52 -4.35
C TYR A 391 4.22 5.63 -4.06
N TYR A 392 4.10 6.25 -2.88
CA TYR A 392 5.07 7.23 -2.37
C TYR A 392 5.60 6.78 -1.02
N VAL A 393 4.95 7.14 0.08
CA VAL A 393 5.33 6.69 1.42
C VAL A 393 4.44 5.52 1.80
N ASP A 394 4.92 4.32 1.50
CA ASP A 394 4.09 3.11 1.60
C ASP A 394 4.64 2.08 2.61
N GLY A 395 5.81 2.34 3.20
CA GLY A 395 6.38 1.52 4.27
C GLY A 395 5.64 1.68 5.60
N SER A 396 5.69 0.66 6.45
CA SER A 396 5.09 0.70 7.79
C SER A 396 5.99 1.44 8.78
N PRO A 397 5.52 2.55 9.40
CA PRO A 397 6.30 3.25 10.41
C PRO A 397 6.40 2.47 11.72
N PHE A 398 7.39 2.83 12.53
CA PHE A 398 7.50 2.36 13.92
C PHE A 398 8.31 3.33 14.78
N THR A 399 8.14 3.23 16.10
CA THR A 399 8.90 4.03 17.06
C THR A 399 9.71 3.18 18.02
N GLY A 400 10.71 3.82 18.62
CA GLY A 400 11.40 3.32 19.81
C GLY A 400 12.06 4.48 20.56
N ASP A 401 12.32 4.26 21.84
CA ASP A 401 12.99 5.25 22.68
C ASP A 401 14.51 5.05 22.61
N ALA A 402 15.27 6.14 22.62
CA ALA A 402 16.72 6.11 22.62
C ALA A 402 17.28 7.23 23.50
N LEU A 403 18.43 6.95 24.13
CA LEU A 403 19.16 7.93 24.92
C LEU A 403 20.21 8.63 24.05
N ILE A 404 20.01 9.92 23.80
CA ILE A 404 20.93 10.76 23.03
C ILE A 404 21.63 11.73 23.99
N GLY A 405 22.92 11.49 24.21
CA GLY A 405 23.66 12.18 25.27
C GLY A 405 23.06 11.86 26.64
N THR A 406 22.34 12.81 27.24
CA THR A 406 21.65 12.65 28.53
C THR A 406 20.14 12.69 28.42
N GLN A 407 19.60 12.83 27.21
CA GLN A 407 18.18 13.03 26.97
C GLN A 407 17.57 11.82 26.28
N TRP A 408 16.49 11.31 26.86
CA TRP A 408 15.64 10.32 26.22
C TRP A 408 14.76 10.98 25.18
N LYS A 409 14.66 10.32 24.03
CA LYS A 409 13.83 10.73 22.90
C LYS A 409 13.08 9.53 22.36
N THR A 410 11.90 9.76 21.80
CA THR A 410 11.18 8.77 21.01
C THR A 410 11.40 9.08 19.53
N PHE A 411 12.09 8.19 18.82
CA PHE A 411 12.29 8.33 17.39
C PHE A 411 11.25 7.53 16.62
N LEU A 412 10.83 8.10 15.50
CA LEU A 412 9.93 7.51 14.52
C LEU A 412 10.70 7.21 13.25
N VAL A 413 10.66 5.96 12.82
CA VAL A 413 11.27 5.50 11.57
C VAL A 413 10.14 5.28 10.57
N GLY A 414 10.28 5.87 9.39
CA GLY A 414 9.42 5.62 8.24
C GLY A 414 10.24 5.11 7.05
N ALA A 415 9.57 4.47 6.09
CA ALA A 415 10.19 3.93 4.89
C ALA A 415 9.30 4.17 3.66
N MET A 416 9.94 4.24 2.49
CA MET A 416 9.24 4.51 1.22
C MET A 416 8.48 3.28 0.70
N GLY A 417 8.86 2.05 1.09
CA GLY A 417 8.20 0.83 0.65
C GLY A 417 8.17 0.70 -0.87
N ALA A 418 6.98 0.56 -1.46
CA ALA A 418 6.83 0.47 -2.91
C ALA A 418 7.16 1.79 -3.65
N GLY A 419 7.13 2.95 -2.97
CA GLY A 419 7.30 4.23 -3.66
C GLY A 419 8.74 4.60 -4.01
N GLY A 420 9.71 3.95 -3.37
CA GLY A 420 11.14 4.13 -3.61
C GLY A 420 12.00 3.40 -2.58
N PRO A 421 13.33 3.40 -2.76
CA PRO A 421 14.24 2.92 -1.74
C PRO A 421 14.34 3.89 -0.57
N GLY A 422 14.76 3.38 0.58
CA GLY A 422 15.19 4.21 1.71
C GLY A 422 14.20 4.39 2.84
N TYR A 423 14.70 5.06 3.87
CA TYR A 423 14.06 5.30 5.16
C TYR A 423 14.45 6.68 5.70
N PHE A 424 13.70 7.16 6.67
CA PHE A 424 13.94 8.44 7.34
C PHE A 424 13.62 8.31 8.82
N VAL A 425 14.16 9.23 9.63
CA VAL A 425 13.96 9.24 11.09
C VAL A 425 13.51 10.63 11.53
N LEU A 426 12.44 10.67 12.32
CA LEU A 426 11.85 11.87 12.90
C LEU A 426 11.88 11.80 14.43
N ASP A 427 11.98 12.94 15.09
CA ASP A 427 11.79 13.06 16.54
C ASP A 427 10.28 13.18 16.84
N ALA A 428 9.73 12.14 17.46
CA ALA A 428 8.32 12.04 17.85
C ALA A 428 8.12 12.20 19.36
N THR A 429 9.11 12.77 20.07
CA THR A 429 9.11 12.82 21.53
C THR A 429 7.95 13.64 22.09
N SER A 430 7.70 14.82 21.49
CA SER A 430 6.77 15.84 22.01
C SER A 430 5.81 16.34 20.92
N PRO A 431 4.70 15.63 20.65
CA PRO A 431 3.75 16.00 19.61
C PRO A 431 3.15 17.41 19.74
N GLU A 432 3.02 17.91 20.96
CA GLU A 432 2.57 19.26 21.27
C GLU A 432 3.53 20.37 20.80
N ARG A 433 4.77 20.01 20.41
CA ARG A 433 5.79 20.93 19.89
C ARG A 433 5.98 20.83 18.39
N PHE A 434 5.16 20.05 17.67
CA PHE A 434 5.25 19.96 16.23
C PHE A 434 4.93 21.31 15.59
N SER A 435 5.92 21.90 14.92
CA SER A 435 5.80 23.16 14.22
C SER A 435 6.83 23.26 13.10
N GLU A 436 6.55 24.11 12.11
CA GLU A 436 7.49 24.37 11.01
C GLU A 436 8.80 25.03 11.49
N SER A 437 8.77 25.80 12.58
CA SER A 437 9.97 26.40 13.16
C SER A 437 10.88 25.39 13.85
N ALA A 438 10.36 24.23 14.24
CA ALA A 438 11.10 23.13 14.85
C ALA A 438 11.60 22.10 13.82
N ALA A 439 11.45 22.37 12.52
CA ALA A 439 11.75 21.40 11.45
C ALA A 439 13.17 20.79 11.56
N SER A 440 14.17 21.60 11.87
CA SER A 440 15.57 21.16 11.99
C SER A 440 15.83 20.22 13.18
N GLU A 441 14.98 20.27 14.20
CA GLU A 441 15.03 19.37 15.36
C GLU A 441 14.18 18.11 15.14
N LEU A 442 13.04 18.27 14.46
CA LEU A 442 12.08 17.19 14.21
C LEU A 442 12.54 16.23 13.11
N VAL A 443 13.22 16.72 12.07
CA VAL A 443 13.78 15.88 11.01
C VAL A 443 15.20 15.48 11.39
N VAL A 444 15.37 14.24 11.83
CA VAL A 444 16.66 13.74 12.32
C VAL A 444 17.54 13.34 11.14
N MET A 445 16.98 12.65 10.15
CA MET A 445 17.70 12.24 8.95
C MET A 445 16.76 11.74 7.85
N ASP A 446 17.25 11.78 6.61
CA ASP A 446 16.57 11.24 5.44
C ASP A 446 17.57 10.50 4.54
N ARG A 447 17.28 9.23 4.23
CA ARG A 447 18.07 8.33 3.36
C ARG A 447 17.24 7.81 2.18
N THR A 448 16.29 8.61 1.71
CA THR A 448 15.38 8.24 0.62
C THR A 448 15.81 8.79 -0.73
N ASP A 449 16.89 9.56 -0.80
CA ASP A 449 17.41 10.17 -2.03
C ASP A 449 18.02 9.16 -3.03
N GLY A 450 18.23 7.90 -2.59
CA GLY A 450 18.80 6.84 -3.41
C GLY A 450 20.31 6.91 -3.60
N SER A 451 21.02 7.73 -2.79
CA SER A 451 22.46 7.91 -2.89
C SER A 451 23.27 6.70 -2.40
N ASP A 452 22.77 5.94 -1.41
CA ASP A 452 23.43 4.72 -0.93
C ASP A 452 23.02 3.50 -1.80
N PRO A 453 23.97 2.90 -2.55
CA PRO A 453 23.67 1.80 -3.48
C PRO A 453 23.30 0.48 -2.78
N ASP A 454 23.49 0.37 -1.46
CA ASP A 454 23.06 -0.78 -0.68
C ASP A 454 21.64 -0.62 -0.13
N VAL A 455 21.07 0.58 -0.12
CA VAL A 455 19.73 0.82 0.41
C VAL A 455 18.68 0.55 -0.69
N GLY A 456 17.73 -0.32 -0.39
CA GLY A 456 16.65 -0.71 -1.28
C GLY A 456 15.27 -0.35 -0.73
N HIS A 457 14.25 -0.98 -1.29
CA HIS A 457 12.86 -0.88 -0.87
C HIS A 457 12.63 -1.64 0.44
N ILE A 458 12.36 -0.91 1.52
CA ILE A 458 12.10 -1.49 2.85
C ILE A 458 10.59 -1.65 3.03
N PHE A 459 10.12 -2.89 2.88
CA PHE A 459 8.71 -3.28 3.06
C PHE A 459 8.40 -3.85 4.43
N ALA A 460 9.41 -4.42 5.08
CA ALA A 460 9.18 -5.28 6.22
C ALA A 460 8.64 -4.46 7.40
N ALA A 461 7.54 -4.95 8.00
CA ALA A 461 7.02 -4.39 9.23
C ALA A 461 8.07 -4.55 10.36
N PRO A 462 8.04 -3.68 11.39
CA PRO A 462 8.93 -3.82 12.52
C PRO A 462 8.76 -5.18 13.21
N THR A 463 9.88 -5.78 13.63
CA THR A 463 9.88 -6.89 14.57
C THR A 463 9.51 -6.36 15.94
N LEU A 464 8.54 -7.02 16.58
CA LEU A 464 7.99 -6.62 17.86
C LEU A 464 8.55 -7.47 18.99
N ASP A 465 8.70 -6.86 20.16
CA ASP A 465 9.01 -7.55 21.40
C ASP A 465 7.86 -8.53 21.77
N GLU A 466 8.20 -9.77 22.12
CA GLU A 466 7.19 -10.80 22.44
C GLU A 466 6.42 -10.49 23.73
N ALA A 467 7.06 -9.84 24.70
CA ALA A 467 6.43 -9.43 25.95
C ALA A 467 5.67 -8.09 25.80
N ASN A 468 6.04 -7.27 24.82
CA ASN A 468 5.39 -6.00 24.53
C ASN A 468 5.23 -5.75 23.03
N ALA A 469 4.09 -6.18 22.47
CA ALA A 469 3.75 -6.00 21.06
C ALA A 469 3.62 -4.53 20.60
N ARG A 470 3.83 -3.54 21.48
CA ARG A 470 3.88 -2.10 21.14
C ARG A 470 5.31 -1.56 21.09
N ARG A 471 6.32 -2.40 21.31
CA ARG A 471 7.74 -2.06 21.24
C ARG A 471 8.36 -2.70 20.00
N ALA A 472 8.92 -1.88 19.12
CA ALA A 472 9.77 -2.35 18.04
C ALA A 472 11.19 -2.61 18.56
N LEU A 473 11.83 -3.67 18.09
CA LEU A 473 13.19 -4.04 18.52
C LEU A 473 14.29 -3.31 17.74
N GLN A 474 13.97 -2.74 16.58
CA GLN A 474 14.97 -2.14 15.70
C GLN A 474 15.59 -0.85 16.23
N ILE A 475 14.98 -0.14 17.18
CA ILE A 475 15.64 0.99 17.87
C ILE A 475 16.16 0.46 19.19
N THR A 476 17.47 0.30 19.30
CA THR A 476 18.09 -0.36 20.45
C THR A 476 19.48 0.17 20.74
N ARG A 477 19.92 -0.03 21.97
CA ARG A 477 21.29 0.20 22.40
C ARG A 477 22.15 -0.96 21.89
N LEU A 478 23.35 -0.69 21.41
CA LEU A 478 24.30 -1.70 20.94
C LEU A 478 25.46 -1.87 21.94
N ASN A 479 26.25 -2.93 21.75
CA ASN A 479 27.35 -3.31 22.64
C ASN A 479 28.49 -2.27 22.73
N ASN A 480 28.55 -1.30 21.83
CA ASN A 480 29.44 -0.14 21.95
C ASN A 480 28.85 1.02 22.77
N GLY A 481 27.68 0.81 23.37
CA GLY A 481 26.95 1.77 24.19
C GLY A 481 26.10 2.79 23.44
N ARG A 482 26.16 2.81 22.09
CA ARG A 482 25.44 3.77 21.24
C ARG A 482 24.05 3.25 20.88
N TRP A 483 23.13 4.18 20.64
CA TRP A 483 21.78 3.86 20.16
C TRP A 483 21.70 3.93 18.64
N ALA A 484 21.03 2.95 18.04
CA ALA A 484 20.91 2.85 16.60
C ALA A 484 19.53 2.34 16.16
N VAL A 485 19.21 2.62 14.89
CA VAL A 485 18.17 1.92 14.13
C VAL A 485 18.82 0.80 13.34
N VAL A 486 18.38 -0.44 13.55
CA VAL A 486 18.93 -1.64 12.89
C VAL A 486 17.90 -2.22 11.93
N LEU A 487 18.22 -2.24 10.63
CA LEU A 487 17.30 -2.62 9.55
C LEU A 487 17.96 -3.63 8.61
N GLY A 488 17.14 -4.45 7.95
CA GLY A 488 17.52 -5.04 6.68
C GLY A 488 17.51 -3.96 5.60
N ASN A 489 18.44 -4.04 4.64
CA ASN A 489 18.56 -3.03 3.59
C ASN A 489 17.38 -2.99 2.61
N GLY A 490 16.46 -3.94 2.69
CA GLY A 490 15.36 -4.04 1.76
C GLY A 490 15.81 -4.52 0.38
N TYR A 491 14.89 -4.49 -0.57
CA TYR A 491 15.03 -5.20 -1.85
C TYR A 491 15.32 -4.25 -3.00
N GLY A 492 15.94 -4.75 -4.08
CA GLY A 492 16.15 -3.94 -5.28
C GLY A 492 17.15 -2.79 -5.10
N SER A 493 18.07 -2.91 -4.15
CA SER A 493 19.22 -1.99 -4.04
C SER A 493 20.13 -2.14 -5.25
N ALA A 494 20.85 -1.07 -5.63
CA ALA A 494 21.70 -1.05 -6.82
C ALA A 494 22.80 -2.13 -6.78
N ASN A 495 23.36 -2.41 -5.60
CA ASN A 495 24.34 -3.47 -5.39
C ASN A 495 23.74 -4.88 -5.30
N GLY A 496 22.41 -5.02 -5.22
CA GLY A 496 21.69 -6.30 -5.28
C GLY A 496 22.08 -7.32 -4.21
N ARG A 497 22.60 -6.89 -3.05
CA ARG A 497 23.13 -7.75 -1.99
C ARG A 497 22.37 -7.57 -0.65
N PRO A 498 22.30 -8.61 0.19
CA PRO A 498 21.78 -8.49 1.55
C PRO A 498 22.77 -7.78 2.47
N VAL A 499 22.31 -6.73 3.17
CA VAL A 499 23.11 -5.91 4.08
C VAL A 499 22.30 -5.63 5.34
N LEU A 500 22.91 -5.85 6.51
CA LEU A 500 22.40 -5.33 7.77
C LEU A 500 22.85 -3.87 7.90
N LEU A 501 21.87 -2.97 7.99
CA LEU A 501 22.07 -1.54 8.17
C LEU A 501 21.98 -1.22 9.66
N ILE A 502 22.98 -0.53 10.19
CA ILE A 502 23.01 -0.04 11.56
C ILE A 502 23.23 1.47 11.50
N GLN A 503 22.15 2.21 11.71
CA GLN A 503 22.14 3.66 11.66
C GLN A 503 22.24 4.25 13.06
N TYR A 504 23.38 4.84 13.42
CA TYR A 504 23.49 5.51 14.71
C TYR A 504 22.59 6.74 14.81
N LEU A 505 22.07 7.01 16.00
CA LEU A 505 21.17 8.12 16.30
C LEU A 505 21.87 9.30 17.02
N ASP A 506 23.09 9.08 17.49
CA ASP A 506 23.93 10.03 18.19
C ASP A 506 25.12 10.51 17.34
N GLY A 507 25.90 11.44 17.89
CA GLY A 507 27.14 11.91 17.25
C GLY A 507 26.94 12.40 15.82
N ALA A 508 27.80 11.92 14.91
CA ALA A 508 27.71 12.18 13.48
C ALA A 508 26.85 11.14 12.74
N ARG A 509 25.96 10.40 13.43
CA ARG A 509 24.90 9.53 12.87
C ARG A 509 25.40 8.65 11.72
N GLU A 510 26.51 7.97 11.93
CA GLU A 510 27.15 7.14 10.91
C GLU A 510 26.28 5.91 10.58
N LEU A 511 26.32 5.48 9.32
CA LEU A 511 25.71 4.23 8.87
C LEU A 511 26.78 3.15 8.81
N ILE A 512 26.67 2.15 9.67
CA ILE A 512 27.46 0.91 9.59
C ILE A 512 26.69 -0.08 8.72
N LYS A 513 27.42 -0.74 7.80
CA LYS A 513 26.88 -1.71 6.85
C LYS A 513 27.61 -3.03 6.99
N ILE A 514 26.89 -4.09 7.35
CA ILE A 514 27.43 -5.46 7.37
C ILE A 514 26.83 -6.22 6.19
N ALA A 515 27.58 -6.29 5.09
CA ALA A 515 27.17 -7.01 3.89
C ALA A 515 27.36 -8.51 4.07
N ALA A 516 26.31 -9.30 3.83
CA ALA A 516 26.40 -10.75 3.92
C ALA A 516 26.98 -11.40 2.66
N THR A 517 27.00 -10.71 1.53
CA THR A 517 27.67 -11.16 0.31
C THR A 517 28.37 -10.03 -0.44
N ALA A 518 29.21 -10.43 -1.40
CA ALA A 518 29.73 -9.50 -2.41
C ALA A 518 28.59 -8.84 -3.22
N PRO A 519 28.79 -7.63 -3.76
CA PRO A 519 27.84 -6.98 -4.67
C PRO A 519 27.52 -7.86 -5.89
N SER A 520 26.27 -7.83 -6.32
CA SER A 520 25.77 -8.46 -7.54
C SER A 520 24.90 -7.44 -8.29
N PRO A 521 25.53 -6.42 -8.91
CA PRO A 521 24.79 -5.26 -9.42
C PRO A 521 23.83 -5.64 -10.54
N THR A 522 22.63 -5.06 -10.53
CA THR A 522 21.68 -5.20 -11.63
C THR A 522 22.17 -4.40 -12.84
N THR A 523 22.63 -5.06 -13.90
CA THR A 523 22.94 -4.36 -15.17
C THR A 523 21.65 -4.23 -15.99
N ALA A 524 21.30 -3.02 -16.43
CA ALA A 524 20.17 -2.81 -17.33
C ALA A 524 20.34 -3.67 -18.61
N GLY A 525 19.30 -4.43 -18.97
CA GLY A 525 19.26 -5.19 -20.23
C GLY A 525 19.87 -6.61 -20.20
N LYS A 526 20.24 -7.16 -19.04
CA LYS A 526 20.58 -8.59 -18.89
C LYS A 526 19.54 -9.31 -18.02
N THR A 527 19.36 -10.62 -18.26
CA THR A 527 18.53 -11.53 -17.46
C THR A 527 18.71 -11.27 -15.97
N PRO A 528 17.65 -11.35 -15.14
CA PRO A 528 17.75 -10.98 -13.72
C PRO A 528 18.87 -11.79 -13.06
N MET A 529 20.00 -11.14 -12.78
CA MET A 529 20.86 -11.54 -11.68
C MET A 529 19.97 -11.60 -10.44
N VAL A 530 20.19 -12.58 -9.56
CA VAL A 530 19.24 -12.92 -8.49
C VAL A 530 19.17 -11.77 -7.50
N ALA A 531 18.30 -10.79 -7.78
CA ALA A 531 18.08 -9.61 -6.97
C ALA A 531 17.86 -10.05 -5.52
N ASN A 532 18.66 -9.48 -4.63
CA ASN A 532 18.64 -9.84 -3.24
C ASN A 532 18.53 -8.61 -2.34
N GLY A 533 18.34 -8.86 -1.06
CA GLY A 533 18.12 -7.85 -0.05
C GLY A 533 17.78 -8.53 1.27
N LEU A 534 18.22 -7.92 2.37
CA LEU A 534 17.99 -8.44 3.71
C LEU A 534 16.61 -7.97 4.20
N SER A 535 15.85 -8.91 4.73
CA SER A 535 14.48 -8.72 5.24
C SER A 535 14.48 -8.22 6.69
N ALA A 536 13.32 -8.21 7.37
CA ALA A 536 13.24 -7.78 8.77
C ALA A 536 14.21 -8.54 9.68
N PRO A 537 15.02 -7.83 10.48
CA PRO A 537 15.92 -8.44 11.45
C PRO A 537 15.18 -8.89 12.72
N GLN A 538 15.71 -9.92 13.36
CA GLN A 538 15.35 -10.39 14.69
C GLN A 538 16.57 -10.31 15.61
N PHE A 539 16.36 -9.93 16.85
CA PHE A 539 17.43 -9.61 17.80
C PHE A 539 17.54 -10.71 18.86
N LEU A 540 18.76 -11.10 19.17
CA LEU A 540 19.08 -12.03 20.25
C LEU A 540 19.98 -11.33 21.26
N ASP A 541 19.49 -11.23 22.50
CA ASP A 541 20.25 -10.87 23.69
C ASP A 541 20.52 -12.17 24.45
N VAL A 542 21.78 -12.59 24.53
CA VAL A 542 22.17 -13.89 25.11
C VAL A 542 22.35 -13.76 26.63
N ASN A 543 22.81 -12.60 27.11
CA ASN A 543 23.16 -12.39 28.52
C ASN A 543 22.04 -11.71 29.34
N SER A 544 20.92 -11.36 28.69
CA SER A 544 19.75 -10.69 29.28
C SER A 544 20.05 -9.32 29.89
N ASP A 545 21.02 -8.58 29.34
CA ASP A 545 21.34 -7.21 29.77
C ASP A 545 20.51 -6.13 29.05
N GLY A 546 19.67 -6.53 28.09
CA GLY A 546 18.82 -5.66 27.28
C GLY A 546 19.50 -5.15 25.99
N ILE A 547 20.73 -5.59 25.70
CA ILE A 547 21.53 -5.23 24.54
C ILE A 547 21.67 -6.46 23.65
N PRO A 548 21.34 -6.39 22.34
CA PRO A 548 21.46 -7.54 21.46
C PRO A 548 22.91 -7.86 21.14
N ASP A 549 23.23 -9.15 21.19
CA ASP A 549 24.53 -9.76 20.88
C ASP A 549 24.60 -10.31 19.46
N ALA A 550 23.45 -10.71 18.93
CA ALA A 550 23.33 -11.21 17.57
C ALA A 550 22.04 -10.74 16.90
N VAL A 551 22.09 -10.64 15.58
CA VAL A 551 20.93 -10.34 14.73
C VAL A 551 20.75 -11.46 13.72
N TYR A 552 19.52 -11.92 13.54
CA TYR A 552 19.14 -12.92 12.55
C TYR A 552 18.23 -12.30 11.51
N ALA A 553 18.50 -12.53 10.23
CA ALA A 553 17.65 -12.02 9.16
C ALA A 553 17.70 -12.90 7.92
N GLY A 554 16.55 -13.07 7.27
CA GLY A 554 16.43 -13.76 6.00
C GLY A 554 16.75 -12.86 4.80
N ASP A 555 16.95 -13.47 3.63
CA ASP A 555 17.08 -12.76 2.37
C ASP A 555 16.18 -13.34 1.26
N LEU A 556 16.08 -12.63 0.12
CA LEU A 556 15.25 -13.07 -1.02
C LEU A 556 15.77 -14.35 -1.70
N GLN A 557 17.01 -14.75 -1.43
CA GLN A 557 17.58 -16.01 -1.91
C GLN A 557 17.34 -17.18 -0.94
N GLY A 558 16.58 -16.95 0.14
CA GLY A 558 16.21 -17.96 1.12
C GLY A 558 17.32 -18.28 2.12
N ARG A 559 18.33 -17.42 2.24
CA ARG A 559 19.41 -17.59 3.22
C ARG A 559 19.03 -16.91 4.51
N LEU A 560 19.15 -17.65 5.62
CA LEU A 560 19.03 -17.12 6.96
C LEU A 560 20.42 -16.79 7.48
N TRP A 561 20.65 -15.53 7.75
CA TRP A 561 21.92 -14.99 8.21
C TRP A 561 21.92 -14.79 9.72
N LYS A 562 23.09 -14.93 10.33
CA LYS A 562 23.40 -14.49 11.70
C LYS A 562 24.50 -13.44 11.60
N PHE A 563 24.33 -12.32 12.29
CA PHE A 563 25.31 -11.24 12.41
C PHE A 563 25.74 -11.17 13.87
N ASP A 564 27.03 -11.22 14.13
CA ASP A 564 27.59 -11.12 15.47
C ASP A 564 27.88 -9.65 15.79
N ILE A 565 27.18 -9.10 16.79
CA ILE A 565 27.27 -7.69 17.22
C ILE A 565 27.63 -7.54 18.71
N ALA A 566 28.08 -8.62 19.36
CA ALA A 566 28.45 -8.66 20.78
C ALA A 566 29.73 -7.87 21.12
N ALA A 567 30.55 -7.53 20.12
CA ALA A 567 31.81 -6.83 20.37
C ALA A 567 31.58 -5.36 20.77
N ALA A 568 32.34 -4.86 21.74
CA ALA A 568 32.29 -3.44 22.14
C ALA A 568 32.72 -2.44 21.03
N SER A 569 33.37 -2.92 19.98
CA SER A 569 33.77 -2.09 18.82
C SER A 569 33.07 -2.63 17.58
N ASP A 570 32.41 -1.73 16.86
CA ASP A 570 31.64 -2.04 15.65
C ASP A 570 32.49 -2.51 14.48
N GLN A 571 33.79 -2.20 14.48
CA GLN A 571 34.77 -2.73 13.53
C GLN A 571 34.94 -4.26 13.62
N ARG A 572 34.50 -4.88 14.72
CA ARG A 572 34.53 -6.34 14.92
C ARG A 572 33.19 -7.01 14.65
N TRP A 573 32.15 -6.24 14.30
CA TRP A 573 30.87 -6.82 13.93
C TRP A 573 30.94 -7.38 12.52
N ALA A 574 30.39 -8.58 12.33
CA ALA A 574 30.51 -9.30 11.08
C ALA A 574 29.36 -10.31 10.90
N VAL A 575 29.25 -10.86 9.70
CA VAL A 575 28.44 -12.06 9.47
C VAL A 575 29.11 -13.22 10.22
N ALA A 576 28.32 -13.93 11.01
CA ALA A 576 28.77 -15.07 11.78
C ALA A 576 29.20 -16.24 10.87
N LEU A 577 29.67 -17.34 11.46
CA LEU A 577 29.96 -18.59 10.75
C LEU A 577 30.97 -18.40 9.59
N GLY A 578 31.92 -17.47 9.73
CA GLY A 578 32.90 -17.17 8.70
C GLY A 578 32.30 -16.59 7.40
N GLY A 579 31.13 -15.96 7.48
CA GLY A 579 30.41 -15.43 6.32
C GLY A 579 29.47 -16.42 5.64
N ALA A 580 29.25 -17.60 6.21
CA ALA A 580 28.24 -18.55 5.74
C ALA A 580 26.85 -18.26 6.33
N PRO A 581 25.76 -18.52 5.59
CA PRO A 581 24.42 -18.44 6.17
C PRO A 581 24.21 -19.58 7.18
N LEU A 582 23.42 -19.32 8.21
CA LEU A 582 22.99 -20.33 9.19
C LEU A 582 22.18 -21.44 8.54
N PHE A 583 21.31 -21.07 7.60
CA PHE A 583 20.43 -21.99 6.89
C PHE A 583 20.11 -21.47 5.50
N THR A 584 19.83 -22.36 4.55
CA THR A 584 19.33 -22.00 3.21
C THR A 584 18.04 -22.76 2.93
N ALA A 585 16.93 -22.04 2.82
CA ALA A 585 15.61 -22.56 2.54
C ALA A 585 15.48 -22.91 1.06
N VAL A 586 15.37 -24.20 0.77
CA VAL A 586 15.23 -24.75 -0.60
C VAL A 586 14.10 -25.76 -0.63
N ARG A 587 13.23 -25.66 -1.65
CA ARG A 587 12.20 -26.66 -1.94
C ARG A 587 12.34 -27.09 -3.39
N ASN A 588 12.51 -28.40 -3.63
CA ASN A 588 12.69 -28.97 -4.98
C ASN A 588 13.83 -28.29 -5.78
N GLY A 589 14.95 -28.00 -5.12
CA GLY A 589 16.09 -27.30 -5.73
C GLY A 589 15.88 -25.81 -6.00
N LYS A 590 14.76 -25.21 -5.57
CA LYS A 590 14.48 -23.77 -5.71
C LYS A 590 14.53 -23.06 -4.36
N SER A 591 15.31 -21.98 -4.29
CA SER A 591 15.35 -21.07 -3.13
C SER A 591 13.96 -20.57 -2.76
N GLN A 592 13.70 -20.47 -1.46
CA GLN A 592 12.46 -19.95 -0.89
C GLN A 592 12.75 -18.60 -0.20
N PRO A 593 12.30 -17.46 -0.74
CA PRO A 593 12.54 -16.15 -0.14
C PRO A 593 12.07 -16.08 1.33
N ILE A 594 12.88 -15.49 2.20
CA ILE A 594 12.51 -15.26 3.61
C ILE A 594 12.29 -13.76 3.79
N THR A 595 11.03 -13.33 3.87
CA THR A 595 10.63 -11.91 3.95
C THR A 595 10.22 -11.45 5.35
N VAL A 596 10.04 -12.39 6.27
CA VAL A 596 9.63 -12.14 7.66
C VAL A 596 10.80 -12.38 8.62
N ALA A 597 10.78 -11.69 9.76
CA ALA A 597 11.74 -11.93 10.83
C ALA A 597 11.56 -13.37 11.38
N PRO A 598 12.65 -14.09 11.67
CA PRO A 598 12.56 -15.38 12.33
C PRO A 598 12.05 -15.23 13.76
N VAL A 599 11.54 -16.32 14.33
CA VAL A 599 11.17 -16.41 15.74
C VAL A 599 12.25 -17.21 16.46
N LEU A 600 12.77 -16.67 17.58
CA LEU A 600 13.82 -17.31 18.36
C LEU A 600 13.23 -18.08 19.53
N ARG A 601 13.67 -19.31 19.75
CA ARG A 601 13.27 -20.14 20.90
C ARG A 601 14.50 -20.81 21.46
N VAL A 602 14.52 -20.95 22.78
CA VAL A 602 15.57 -21.66 23.53
C VAL A 602 15.56 -23.13 23.12
N HIS A 603 16.74 -23.72 22.90
CA HIS A 603 16.81 -25.14 22.64
C HIS A 603 16.55 -25.92 23.94
N PRO A 604 15.62 -26.89 23.96
CA PRO A 604 15.18 -27.56 25.19
C PRO A 604 16.30 -28.33 25.92
N GLU A 605 17.35 -28.74 25.20
CA GLU A 605 18.42 -29.59 25.76
C GLU A 605 19.74 -28.85 26.05
N VAL A 606 19.99 -27.71 25.39
CA VAL A 606 21.30 -27.02 25.46
C VAL A 606 21.21 -25.59 26.00
N GLY A 607 20.01 -25.06 26.24
CA GLY A 607 19.83 -23.67 26.65
C GLY A 607 19.89 -22.69 25.46
N VAL A 608 20.02 -21.39 25.77
CA VAL A 608 20.23 -20.32 24.77
C VAL A 608 21.70 -20.27 24.40
#